data_AF-A0A654IGT3-F1
#
_entry.id   AF-A0A654IGT3-F1
#
_cell.length_a   1.000
_cell.length_b   1.000
_cell.length_c   1.000
_cell.angle_alpha   90.00
_cell.angle_beta   90.00
_cell.angle_gamma   90.00
#
_symmetry.space_group_name_H-M   'P 1'
#
loop_
_entity.id
_entity.type
_entity.pdbx_description
1 polymer ?
#
loop_
_entity_poly.entity_id
_entity_poly.type
_entity_poly.pdbx_seq_one_letter_code
_entity_poly.pdbx_strand_id
1 'polypeptide(L)'
;MSYKIKELTFRSKKATLNKVDLVVDDGQIVDIVIDNKEQMNFFKKVLLGKKKNNSGRFQIDDFDIINRAYTRKHVEFIKRDTWFQRTIPSKWILVLSLLFDQSFLRSAADKYIEKKYEYLSLVASKGEANDKRLRQNIDNLISKHINTKIREEQKALNSAISEQKKRNQEKFLAIPEQWPIQIRLLYKARENLEAEIRTATLMLMFQQNLWDNIYTLNELRDNCSCEYNAKHSSNKRLKKNWKKFAYKQTYYAVNKQLRVISTKIADLRISIFSKKRKLNQFDHQIWFEFKKYFKSLLALEEYKSKKRFTWTEQDEMRKYFVDWRNANENSLNEIEKNQRELFIDPIRQTTQALGGEINFLIHQYHERVLSDELEYLEKHRFAMQKKQKKKEIKSVFKQAVEQMSTSVDKYNIKFEWFVKSSVKYLSLNIVYLKILKAINLKKKNIIFSNITKHLSEKELLQLLETIKRIQENHPFMTFIFLNDSISDVYNLDKNIYFVNNKLELKELSNTDIFDILLKRQENNINKISYKKISENQIKILNDSLWVLTNYDLKNSGFISFNPLKISPDINNSSDLLLEVKIIKSKKFIDKSMWCGITNDKQKIYFYDKKESYMENDVALIAINKNAISNVN
;
A
#
# COMPACT_ATOMS: atom_id res chain seq x y z
N MET A 1 -7.17 -4.33 7.87
CA MET A 1 -8.45 -4.12 7.14
C MET A 1 -8.33 -2.89 6.24
N SER A 2 -8.60 -3.09 4.96
CA SER A 2 -8.31 -2.15 3.88
C SER A 2 -9.31 -0.99 3.82
N TYR A 3 -10.62 -1.29 3.76
CA TYR A 3 -11.69 -0.31 3.75
C TYR A 3 -12.81 -0.74 4.70
N LYS A 4 -13.26 0.14 5.58
CA LYS A 4 -14.45 -0.08 6.42
C LYS A 4 -15.29 1.19 6.48
N ILE A 5 -16.41 1.17 5.78
CA ILE A 5 -17.47 2.15 5.82
C ILE A 5 -18.68 1.49 6.47
N LYS A 6 -19.08 1.97 7.64
CA LYS A 6 -20.25 1.48 8.37
C LYS A 6 -21.18 2.62 8.69
N GLU A 7 -22.41 2.49 8.21
CA GLU A 7 -23.54 3.37 8.43
C GLU A 7 -23.25 4.84 8.11
N LEU A 8 -22.46 5.06 7.06
CA LEU A 8 -21.97 6.39 6.72
C LEU A 8 -23.09 7.22 6.08
N THR A 9 -23.42 8.34 6.72
CA THR A 9 -24.34 9.35 6.18
C THR A 9 -23.60 10.67 5.93
N PHE A 10 -24.17 11.57 5.14
CA PHE A 10 -23.47 12.78 4.67
C PHE A 10 -24.14 14.07 5.14
N ARG A 11 -23.35 15.08 5.48
CA ARG A 11 -23.89 16.42 5.87
C ARG A 11 -24.47 17.21 4.68
N SER A 12 -24.21 16.76 3.46
CA SER A 12 -24.56 17.52 2.25
C SER A 12 -26.04 17.37 1.94
N LYS A 13 -26.76 18.50 1.79
CA LYS A 13 -28.16 18.51 1.33
C LYS A 13 -28.35 17.92 -0.10
N LYS A 14 -27.26 17.81 -0.88
CA LYS A 14 -27.25 17.23 -2.24
C LYS A 14 -26.62 15.83 -2.26
N ALA A 15 -26.88 15.02 -1.24
CA ALA A 15 -26.41 13.63 -1.20
C ALA A 15 -27.30 12.78 -2.12
N THR A 16 -26.70 12.09 -3.09
CA THR A 16 -27.42 11.18 -3.99
C THR A 16 -27.50 9.75 -3.44
N LEU A 17 -26.80 9.48 -2.33
CA LEU A 17 -26.86 8.24 -1.55
C LEU A 17 -27.18 8.61 -0.10
N ASN A 18 -28.13 7.90 0.50
CA ASN A 18 -28.59 8.14 1.87
C ASN A 18 -27.65 7.52 2.90
N LYS A 19 -27.26 6.25 2.65
CA LYS A 19 -26.38 5.46 3.51
C LYS A 19 -25.37 4.69 2.67
N VAL A 20 -24.17 4.50 3.19
CA VAL A 20 -23.12 3.69 2.57
C VAL A 20 -22.58 2.70 3.60
N ASP A 21 -22.63 1.42 3.25
CA ASP A 21 -22.00 0.30 3.93
C ASP A 21 -21.04 -0.41 2.95
N LEU A 22 -19.76 -0.50 3.32
CA LEU A 22 -18.71 -1.15 2.54
C LEU A 22 -17.66 -1.71 3.49
N VAL A 23 -17.46 -3.02 3.49
CA VAL A 23 -16.39 -3.68 4.24
C VAL A 23 -15.52 -4.47 3.26
N VAL A 24 -14.23 -4.14 3.23
CA VAL A 24 -13.24 -4.80 2.39
C VAL A 24 -12.06 -5.17 3.28
N ASP A 25 -11.90 -6.48 3.49
CA ASP A 25 -10.78 -7.03 4.27
C ASP A 25 -9.51 -7.08 3.42
N ASP A 26 -8.39 -7.26 4.11
CA ASP A 26 -7.08 -7.34 3.49
C ASP A 26 -7.01 -8.52 2.50
N GLY A 27 -6.45 -8.28 1.30
CA GLY A 27 -6.34 -9.31 0.26
C GLY A 27 -7.63 -9.60 -0.51
N GLN A 28 -8.73 -8.88 -0.27
CA GLN A 28 -9.98 -9.11 -1.01
C GLN A 28 -10.01 -8.43 -2.39
N ILE A 29 -10.73 -9.09 -3.31
CA ILE A 29 -11.20 -8.52 -4.58
C ILE A 29 -12.70 -8.32 -4.44
N VAL A 30 -13.16 -7.08 -4.60
CA VAL A 30 -14.56 -6.70 -4.37
C VAL A 30 -15.12 -5.96 -5.57
N ASP A 31 -16.31 -6.36 -6.02
CA ASP A 31 -17.07 -5.68 -7.06
C ASP A 31 -18.14 -4.76 -6.45
N ILE A 32 -18.23 -3.54 -6.98
CA ILE A 32 -19.21 -2.53 -6.63
C ILE A 32 -19.88 -2.07 -7.92
N VAL A 33 -21.20 -2.23 -8.02
CA VAL A 33 -22.00 -1.82 -9.18
C VAL A 33 -22.87 -0.63 -8.81
N ILE A 34 -22.71 0.48 -9.53
CA ILE A 34 -23.57 1.67 -9.42
C ILE A 34 -23.94 2.13 -10.82
N ASP A 35 -25.16 1.82 -11.24
CA ASP A 35 -25.69 2.10 -12.57
C ASP A 35 -26.00 3.59 -12.81
N ASN A 36 -26.43 4.30 -11.77
CA ASN A 36 -26.71 5.73 -11.86
C ASN A 36 -25.40 6.56 -11.85
N LYS A 37 -25.19 7.36 -12.90
CA LYS A 37 -23.99 8.19 -13.09
C LYS A 37 -23.76 9.21 -11.97
N GLU A 38 -24.82 9.82 -11.42
CA GLU A 38 -24.70 10.81 -10.35
C GLU A 38 -24.28 10.15 -9.04
N GLN A 39 -24.92 9.03 -8.69
CA GLN A 39 -24.57 8.21 -7.54
C GLN A 39 -23.14 7.68 -7.64
N MET A 40 -22.74 7.19 -8.81
CA MET A 40 -21.38 6.73 -9.09
C MET A 40 -20.36 7.85 -8.87
N ASN A 41 -20.63 9.05 -9.39
CA ASN A 41 -19.76 10.22 -9.19
C ASN A 41 -19.71 10.68 -7.74
N PHE A 42 -20.83 10.60 -7.02
CA PHE A 42 -20.89 10.91 -5.60
C PHE A 42 -20.07 9.90 -4.79
N PHE A 43 -20.25 8.60 -5.03
CA PHE A 43 -19.53 7.53 -4.36
C PHE A 43 -18.03 7.59 -4.62
N LYS A 44 -17.60 7.88 -5.86
CA LYS A 44 -16.18 8.18 -6.16
C LYS A 44 -15.63 9.33 -5.30
N LYS A 45 -16.43 10.36 -5.01
CA LYS A 45 -16.02 11.45 -4.11
C LYS A 45 -15.98 11.00 -2.64
N VAL A 46 -16.85 10.07 -2.23
CA VAL A 46 -16.81 9.44 -0.89
C VAL A 46 -15.52 8.65 -0.73
N LEU A 47 -15.25 7.70 -1.63
CA LEU A 47 -14.04 6.88 -1.61
C LEU A 47 -12.75 7.68 -1.72
N LEU A 48 -12.78 8.89 -2.30
CA LEU A 48 -11.67 9.85 -2.37
C LEU A 48 -11.52 10.74 -1.13
N GLY A 49 -12.33 10.56 -0.08
CA GLY A 49 -12.31 11.38 1.14
C GLY A 49 -12.69 12.84 0.90
N LYS A 50 -13.48 13.14 -0.14
CA LYS A 50 -13.91 14.52 -0.48
C LYS A 50 -15.26 14.89 0.13
N LYS A 51 -16.02 13.93 0.65
CA LYS A 51 -17.34 14.16 1.26
C LYS A 51 -17.22 14.10 2.78
N LYS A 52 -17.81 15.09 3.45
CA LYS A 52 -17.86 15.15 4.93
C LYS A 52 -19.00 14.26 5.43
N ASN A 53 -18.69 13.42 6.40
CA ASN A 53 -19.63 12.55 7.07
C ASN A 53 -20.49 13.32 8.09
N ASN A 54 -21.73 12.86 8.28
CA ASN A 54 -22.62 13.30 9.36
C ASN A 54 -22.55 12.31 10.53
N SER A 55 -22.93 11.05 10.28
CA SER A 55 -22.79 9.90 11.18
C SER A 55 -22.07 8.73 10.49
N GLY A 56 -21.83 7.66 11.23
CA GLY A 56 -21.14 6.46 10.75
C GLY A 56 -19.62 6.51 10.88
N ARG A 57 -18.98 5.41 10.51
CA ARG A 57 -17.52 5.19 10.57
C ARG A 57 -16.96 5.05 9.16
N PHE A 58 -15.86 5.72 8.89
CA PHE A 58 -15.10 5.54 7.65
C PHE A 58 -13.63 5.34 8.02
N GLN A 59 -13.10 4.17 7.67
CA GLN A 59 -11.76 3.69 8.00
C GLN A 59 -11.04 3.18 6.73
N ILE A 60 -9.77 3.51 6.57
CA ILE A 60 -8.86 3.00 5.52
C ILE A 60 -7.58 2.56 6.21
N ASP A 61 -7.10 1.35 5.93
CA ASP A 61 -5.90 0.76 6.56
C ASP A 61 -5.94 0.87 8.10
N ASP A 62 -7.07 0.49 8.67
CA ASP A 62 -7.40 0.60 10.10
C ASP A 62 -7.38 2.03 10.69
N PHE A 63 -7.35 3.05 9.84
CA PHE A 63 -7.28 4.44 10.25
C PHE A 63 -8.60 5.22 10.03
N ASP A 64 -9.20 5.73 11.10
CA ASP A 64 -10.51 6.42 11.08
C ASP A 64 -10.47 7.87 10.57
N ILE A 65 -9.29 8.38 10.18
CA ILE A 65 -9.15 9.75 9.63
C ILE A 65 -9.10 9.69 8.11
N ILE A 66 -10.20 10.08 7.47
CA ILE A 66 -10.27 10.05 6.00
C ILE A 66 -10.65 11.39 5.45
N ASN A 67 -9.60 12.12 5.11
CA ASN A 67 -9.68 13.30 4.26
C ASN A 67 -9.03 12.99 2.89
N ARG A 68 -9.22 13.89 1.94
CA ARG A 68 -8.65 13.78 0.59
C ARG A 68 -7.14 13.54 0.57
N ALA A 69 -6.39 14.16 1.48
CA ALA A 69 -4.94 14.05 1.51
C ALA A 69 -4.49 12.66 2.00
N TYR A 70 -5.12 12.15 3.06
CA TYR A 70 -4.88 10.80 3.57
C TYR A 70 -5.24 9.75 2.51
N THR A 71 -6.43 9.85 1.93
CA THR A 71 -6.92 8.93 0.91
C THR A 71 -5.99 8.86 -0.31
N ARG A 72 -5.51 10.01 -0.80
CA ARG A 72 -4.59 10.07 -1.95
C ARG A 72 -3.28 9.31 -1.72
N LYS A 73 -2.83 9.21 -0.47
CA LYS A 73 -1.60 8.48 -0.10
C LYS A 73 -1.81 6.98 0.01
N HIS A 74 -2.98 6.51 0.43
CA HIS A 74 -3.24 5.09 0.74
C HIS A 74 -4.01 4.35 -0.37
N VAL A 75 -4.61 5.10 -1.28
CA VAL A 75 -5.50 4.57 -2.32
C VAL A 75 -5.04 5.02 -3.70
N GLU A 76 -4.95 4.09 -4.64
CA GLU A 76 -4.76 4.39 -6.07
C GLU A 76 -6.09 4.23 -6.80
N PHE A 77 -6.54 5.31 -7.45
CA PHE A 77 -7.67 5.25 -8.37
C PHE A 77 -7.18 5.07 -9.79
N ILE A 78 -7.30 3.85 -10.30
CA ILE A 78 -6.98 3.53 -11.68
C ILE A 78 -8.21 3.86 -12.51
N LYS A 79 -8.07 4.90 -13.33
CA LYS A 79 -9.09 5.37 -14.28
C LYS A 79 -8.53 5.31 -15.69
N ARG A 80 -9.40 5.48 -16.69
CA ARG A 80 -8.99 5.73 -18.08
C ARG A 80 -7.96 6.86 -18.14
N ASP A 81 -7.00 6.71 -19.04
CA ASP A 81 -5.89 7.65 -19.20
C ASP A 81 -6.32 9.03 -19.64
N THR A 82 -5.52 10.00 -19.20
CA THR A 82 -5.42 11.31 -19.83
C THR A 82 -4.29 11.31 -20.85
N TRP A 83 -4.38 12.14 -21.89
CA TRP A 83 -3.36 12.24 -22.96
C TRP A 83 -1.93 12.43 -22.41
N PHE A 84 -1.77 13.25 -21.36
CA PHE A 84 -0.48 13.47 -20.68
C PHE A 84 0.15 12.21 -20.05
N GLN A 85 -0.63 11.19 -19.72
CA GLN A 85 -0.09 9.94 -19.16
C GLN A 85 0.53 9.04 -20.24
N ARG A 86 0.26 9.32 -21.52
CA ARG A 86 0.78 8.57 -22.66
C ARG A 86 2.10 9.14 -23.21
N THR A 87 2.48 10.35 -22.80
CA THR A 87 3.69 11.03 -23.31
C THR A 87 4.94 10.74 -22.49
N ILE A 88 4.80 10.47 -21.19
CA ILE A 88 5.94 10.13 -20.33
C ILE A 88 6.30 8.66 -20.52
N PRO A 89 7.55 8.30 -20.87
CA PRO A 89 7.89 6.91 -21.05
C PRO A 89 7.71 6.16 -19.74
N SER A 90 6.99 5.07 -19.82
CA SER A 90 6.53 4.24 -18.73
C SER A 90 7.65 3.76 -17.80
N LYS A 91 8.84 3.48 -18.36
CA LYS A 91 10.05 3.14 -17.59
C LYS A 91 10.42 4.24 -16.60
N TRP A 92 10.32 5.51 -17.01
CA TRP A 92 10.55 6.64 -16.12
C TRP A 92 9.48 6.74 -15.03
N ILE A 93 8.21 6.52 -15.35
CA ILE A 93 7.15 6.55 -14.35
C ILE A 93 7.42 5.53 -13.24
N LEU A 94 7.79 4.30 -13.60
CA LEU A 94 8.08 3.24 -12.65
C LEU A 94 9.37 3.51 -11.86
N VAL A 95 10.46 3.88 -12.52
CA VAL A 95 11.72 4.21 -11.84
C VAL A 95 11.55 5.40 -10.89
N LEU A 96 10.92 6.49 -11.34
CA LEU A 96 10.64 7.65 -10.49
C LEU A 96 9.74 7.27 -9.31
N SER A 97 8.76 6.39 -9.49
CA SER A 97 7.91 5.94 -8.38
C SER A 97 8.68 5.19 -7.29
N LEU A 98 9.68 4.38 -7.64
CA LEU A 98 10.60 3.78 -6.68
C LEU A 98 11.46 4.80 -5.96
N LEU A 99 11.89 5.87 -6.65
CA LEU A 99 12.65 6.94 -5.99
C LEU A 99 11.81 7.71 -4.96
N PHE A 100 10.48 7.58 -4.95
CA PHE A 100 9.64 8.07 -3.86
C PHE A 100 9.48 7.06 -2.72
N ASP A 101 9.95 5.83 -2.87
CA ASP A 101 10.04 4.87 -1.77
C ASP A 101 11.34 5.08 -0.99
N GLN A 102 11.19 5.63 0.21
CA GLN A 102 12.31 5.93 1.11
C GLN A 102 13.12 4.68 1.49
N SER A 103 12.49 3.52 1.69
CA SER A 103 13.24 2.30 2.03
C SER A 103 14.11 1.84 0.87
N PHE A 104 13.58 1.92 -0.35
CA PHE A 104 14.34 1.61 -1.55
C PHE A 104 15.54 2.55 -1.70
N LEU A 105 15.31 3.87 -1.61
CA LEU A 105 16.37 4.87 -1.76
C LEU A 105 17.51 4.63 -0.78
N ARG A 106 17.20 4.38 0.50
CA ARG A 106 18.17 4.10 1.54
C ARG A 106 19.01 2.87 1.21
N SER A 107 18.35 1.72 0.98
CA SER A 107 19.05 0.47 0.70
C SER A 107 19.91 0.57 -0.57
N ALA A 108 19.42 1.25 -1.60
CA ALA A 108 20.17 1.45 -2.84
C ALA A 108 21.38 2.39 -2.66
N ALA A 109 21.21 3.46 -1.87
CA ALA A 109 22.29 4.39 -1.52
C ALA A 109 23.38 3.70 -0.69
N ASP A 110 22.99 2.97 0.35
CA ASP A 110 23.91 2.23 1.22
C ASP A 110 24.73 1.21 0.40
N LYS A 111 24.07 0.42 -0.46
CA LYS A 111 24.73 -0.54 -1.35
C LYS A 111 25.69 0.13 -2.34
N TYR A 112 25.32 1.29 -2.88
CA TYR A 112 26.19 2.07 -3.76
C TYR A 112 27.43 2.57 -3.01
N ILE A 113 27.24 3.12 -1.80
CA ILE A 113 28.32 3.61 -0.94
C ILE A 113 29.27 2.44 -0.60
N GLU A 114 28.74 1.31 -0.15
CA GLU A 114 29.52 0.12 0.20
C GLU A 114 30.42 -0.31 -0.96
N LYS A 115 29.86 -0.57 -2.14
CA LYS A 115 30.65 -1.03 -3.30
C LYS A 115 31.62 0.02 -3.83
N LYS A 116 31.25 1.30 -3.76
CA LYS A 116 32.15 2.41 -4.13
C LYS A 116 33.38 2.46 -3.22
N TYR A 117 33.18 2.38 -1.91
CA TYR A 117 34.28 2.49 -0.95
C TYR A 117 35.12 1.21 -0.84
N GLU A 118 34.53 0.02 -1.04
CA GLU A 118 35.28 -1.22 -1.26
C GLU A 118 36.26 -1.07 -2.45
N TYR A 119 35.79 -0.54 -3.58
CA TYR A 119 36.61 -0.30 -4.76
C TYR A 119 37.72 0.73 -4.49
N LEU A 120 37.39 1.87 -3.86
CA LEU A 120 38.38 2.90 -3.55
C LEU A 120 39.45 2.41 -2.57
N SER A 121 39.05 1.66 -1.55
CA SER A 121 39.96 1.01 -0.59
C SER A 121 40.89 0.02 -1.30
N LEU A 122 40.37 -0.82 -2.20
CA LEU A 122 41.16 -1.73 -3.01
C LEU A 122 42.17 -0.96 -3.88
N VAL A 123 41.75 0.10 -4.56
CA VAL A 123 42.65 0.91 -5.40
C VAL A 123 43.76 1.57 -4.57
N ALA A 124 43.44 2.04 -3.37
CA ALA A 124 44.39 2.69 -2.47
C ALA A 124 45.47 1.74 -1.94
N SER A 125 45.17 0.44 -1.80
CA SER A 125 46.15 -0.58 -1.41
C SER A 125 47.26 -0.82 -2.44
N LYS A 126 47.07 -0.38 -3.69
CA LYS A 126 48.04 -0.55 -4.80
C LYS A 126 48.52 -2.00 -5.01
N GLY A 127 47.72 -2.98 -4.60
CA GLY A 127 48.03 -4.41 -4.72
C GLY A 127 48.84 -4.97 -3.56
N GLU A 128 49.15 -4.19 -2.52
CA GLU A 128 49.80 -4.66 -1.31
C GLU A 128 48.81 -5.46 -0.45
N ALA A 129 49.09 -6.74 -0.22
CA ALA A 129 48.19 -7.65 0.48
C ALA A 129 48.04 -7.29 1.95
N ASN A 130 49.13 -6.87 2.60
CA ASN A 130 49.13 -6.47 4.01
C ASN A 130 48.31 -5.19 4.25
N ASP A 131 48.51 -4.13 3.45
CA ASP A 131 47.70 -2.90 3.53
C ASP A 131 46.22 -3.18 3.22
N LYS A 132 45.93 -4.07 2.24
CA LYS A 132 44.56 -4.51 1.95
C LYS A 132 43.91 -5.20 3.16
N ARG A 133 44.61 -6.15 3.80
CA ARG A 133 44.14 -6.84 5.01
C ARG A 133 43.91 -5.87 6.16
N LEU A 134 44.85 -4.94 6.39
CA LEU A 134 44.72 -3.90 7.42
C LEU A 134 43.47 -3.04 7.21
N ARG A 135 43.25 -2.53 5.99
CA ARG A 135 42.05 -1.75 5.64
C ARG A 135 40.76 -2.53 5.88
N GLN A 136 40.74 -3.82 5.53
CA GLN A 136 39.58 -4.69 5.78
C GLN A 136 39.33 -4.90 7.28
N ASN A 137 40.38 -5.11 8.07
CA ASN A 137 40.26 -5.27 9.52
C ASN A 137 39.75 -3.99 10.19
N ILE A 138 40.30 -2.83 9.83
CA ILE A 138 39.83 -1.52 10.32
C ILE A 138 38.36 -1.32 9.94
N ASP A 139 37.99 -1.57 8.69
CA ASP A 139 36.61 -1.44 8.23
C ASP A 139 35.65 -2.36 9.00
N ASN A 140 36.07 -3.61 9.26
CA ASN A 140 35.30 -4.56 10.06
C ASN A 140 35.14 -4.10 11.51
N LEU A 141 36.20 -3.59 12.15
CA LEU A 141 36.14 -3.08 13.52
C LEU A 141 35.17 -1.89 13.62
N ILE A 142 35.31 -0.89 12.75
CA ILE A 142 34.43 0.28 12.73
C ILE A 142 32.99 -0.15 12.45
N SER A 143 32.77 -1.04 11.47
CA SER A 143 31.44 -1.55 11.13
C SER A 143 30.81 -2.30 12.29
N LYS A 144 31.57 -3.17 12.97
CA LYS A 144 31.09 -3.96 14.11
C LYS A 144 30.71 -3.05 15.27
N HIS A 145 31.55 -2.07 15.59
CA HIS A 145 31.28 -1.09 16.64
C HIS A 145 29.97 -0.32 16.36
N ILE A 146 29.85 0.29 15.17
CA ILE A 146 28.66 1.04 14.75
C ILE A 146 27.41 0.17 14.80
N ASN A 147 27.45 -1.04 14.23
CA ASN A 147 26.28 -1.92 14.18
C ASN A 147 25.86 -2.39 15.57
N THR A 148 26.82 -2.64 16.47
CA THR A 148 26.54 -3.03 17.86
C THR A 148 25.84 -1.89 18.59
N LYS A 149 26.42 -0.68 18.54
CA LYS A 149 25.87 0.51 19.20
C LYS A 149 24.48 0.88 18.69
N ILE A 150 24.29 0.86 17.37
CA ILE A 150 22.97 1.08 16.76
C ILE A 150 21.95 0.02 17.21
N ARG A 151 22.35 -1.24 17.32
CA ARG A 151 21.46 -2.33 17.74
C ARG A 151 21.06 -2.20 19.20
N GLU A 152 21.99 -1.84 20.07
CA GLU A 152 21.75 -1.57 21.49
C GLU A 152 20.71 -0.45 21.67
N GLU A 153 20.96 0.72 21.06
CA GLU A 153 20.05 1.87 21.09
C GLU A 153 18.66 1.50 20.54
N GLN A 154 18.61 0.88 19.36
CA GLN A 154 17.34 0.52 18.72
C GLN A 154 16.53 -0.45 19.59
N LYS A 155 17.19 -1.39 20.28
CA LYS A 155 16.52 -2.32 21.19
C LYS A 155 15.94 -1.58 22.40
N ALA A 156 16.71 -0.68 23.01
CA ALA A 156 16.26 0.11 24.16
C ALA A 156 15.07 1.01 23.81
N LEU A 157 15.18 1.76 22.71
CA LEU A 157 14.10 2.61 22.19
C LEU A 157 12.83 1.82 21.84
N ASN A 158 12.98 0.63 21.25
CA ASN A 158 11.84 -0.24 20.93
C ASN A 158 11.13 -0.78 22.18
N SER A 159 11.88 -1.10 23.23
CA SER A 159 11.29 -1.50 24.51
C SER A 159 10.52 -0.34 25.14
N ALA A 160 11.14 0.85 25.21
CA ALA A 160 10.52 2.05 25.78
C ALA A 160 9.22 2.44 25.06
N ILE A 161 9.21 2.42 23.72
CA ILE A 161 7.99 2.75 22.96
C ILE A 161 6.90 1.69 23.09
N SER A 162 7.27 0.41 23.24
CA SER A 162 6.32 -0.67 23.46
C SER A 162 5.61 -0.50 24.80
N GLU A 163 6.37 -0.17 25.86
CA GLU A 163 5.83 0.14 27.17
C GLU A 163 4.90 1.36 27.13
N GLN A 164 5.32 2.44 26.47
CA GLN A 164 4.48 3.63 26.31
C GLN A 164 3.17 3.33 25.57
N LYS A 165 3.22 2.48 24.54
CA LYS A 165 2.03 2.03 23.81
C LYS A 165 1.09 1.19 24.68
N LYS A 166 1.61 0.40 25.61
CA LYS A 166 0.81 -0.34 26.61
C LYS A 166 0.11 0.61 27.58
N ARG A 167 0.84 1.58 28.16
CA ARG A 167 0.26 2.63 29.02
C ARG A 167 -0.86 3.39 28.30
N ASN A 168 -0.65 3.74 27.02
CA ASN A 168 -1.67 4.37 26.19
C ASN A 168 -2.88 3.47 25.90
N GLN A 169 -2.69 2.16 25.81
CA GLN A 169 -3.79 1.20 25.69
C GLN A 169 -4.62 1.13 26.98
N GLU A 170 -3.96 1.09 28.13
CA GLU A 170 -4.63 1.09 29.45
C GLU A 170 -5.45 2.37 29.64
N LYS A 171 -4.87 3.53 29.36
CA LYS A 171 -5.57 4.81 29.38
C LYS A 171 -6.78 4.80 28.43
N PHE A 172 -6.63 4.29 27.21
CA PHE A 172 -7.75 4.17 26.26
C PHE A 172 -8.92 3.32 26.79
N LEU A 173 -8.62 2.21 27.46
CA LEU A 173 -9.63 1.33 28.06
C LEU A 173 -10.32 1.99 29.25
N ALA A 174 -9.60 2.83 30.01
CA ALA A 174 -10.14 3.58 31.13
C ALA A 174 -10.97 4.82 30.74
N ILE A 175 -11.08 5.17 29.45
CA ILE A 175 -11.92 6.30 29.02
C ILE A 175 -13.40 5.93 29.17
N PRO A 176 -14.22 6.76 29.85
CA PRO A 176 -15.65 6.53 29.98
C PRO A 176 -16.36 6.32 28.63
N GLU A 177 -17.31 5.40 28.57
CA GLU A 177 -18.03 5.03 27.33
C GLU A 177 -18.86 6.17 26.74
N GLN A 178 -19.27 7.13 27.56
CA GLN A 178 -19.97 8.34 27.13
C GLN A 178 -19.19 9.15 26.08
N TRP A 179 -17.86 9.00 26.03
CA TRP A 179 -17.05 9.64 25.00
C TRP A 179 -17.20 8.94 23.65
N PRO A 180 -17.46 9.71 22.58
CA PRO A 180 -17.48 9.17 21.23
C PRO A 180 -16.23 8.34 20.92
N ILE A 181 -16.44 7.12 20.41
CA ILE A 181 -15.36 6.17 20.10
C ILE A 181 -14.29 6.79 19.19
N GLN A 182 -14.68 7.71 18.30
CA GLN A 182 -13.76 8.43 17.43
C GLN A 182 -12.77 9.28 18.24
N ILE A 183 -13.23 10.03 19.25
CA ILE A 183 -12.35 10.86 20.09
C ILE A 183 -11.35 9.95 20.83
N ARG A 184 -11.85 8.86 21.42
CA ARG A 184 -11.04 7.87 22.16
C ARG A 184 -9.91 7.29 21.30
N LEU A 185 -10.26 6.81 20.09
CA LEU A 185 -9.31 6.22 19.15
C LEU A 185 -8.31 7.24 18.60
N LEU A 186 -8.78 8.44 18.25
CA LEU A 186 -7.93 9.50 17.73
C LEU A 186 -6.90 9.97 18.76
N TYR A 187 -7.32 10.10 20.02
CA TYR A 187 -6.42 10.51 21.09
C TYR A 187 -5.33 9.47 21.34
N LYS A 188 -5.70 8.18 21.45
CA LYS A 188 -4.73 7.09 21.54
C LYS A 188 -3.74 7.10 20.37
N ALA A 189 -4.24 7.26 19.14
CA ALA A 189 -3.41 7.30 17.94
C ALA A 189 -2.45 8.49 17.94
N ARG A 190 -2.89 9.66 18.43
CA ARG A 190 -2.07 10.86 18.63
C ARG A 190 -0.95 10.62 19.63
N GLU A 191 -1.28 10.13 20.82
CA GLU A 191 -0.29 9.88 21.86
C GLU A 191 0.75 8.84 21.44
N ASN A 192 0.33 7.79 20.73
CA ASN A 192 1.26 6.82 20.15
C ASN A 192 2.15 7.44 19.06
N LEU A 193 1.63 8.34 18.24
CA LEU A 193 2.40 9.03 17.20
C LEU A 193 3.41 10.01 17.80
N GLU A 194 3.06 10.67 18.90
CA GLU A 194 3.98 11.56 19.63
C GLU A 194 5.17 10.79 20.20
N ALA A 195 4.91 9.67 20.87
CA ALA A 195 5.97 8.77 21.34
C ALA A 195 6.88 8.32 20.18
N GLU A 196 6.30 7.96 19.04
CA GLU A 196 7.06 7.61 17.84
C GLU A 196 7.91 8.74 17.25
N ILE A 197 7.46 10.00 17.35
CA ILE A 197 8.23 11.18 16.95
C ILE A 197 9.40 11.38 17.90
N ARG A 198 9.16 11.28 19.21
CA ARG A 198 10.18 11.45 20.24
C ARG A 198 11.27 10.40 20.12
N THR A 199 10.91 9.13 20.00
CA THR A 199 11.85 8.02 19.75
C THR A 199 12.67 8.22 18.48
N ALA A 200 12.04 8.65 17.37
CA ALA A 200 12.78 8.94 16.14
C ALA A 200 13.75 10.11 16.30
N THR A 201 13.41 11.09 17.14
CA THR A 201 14.28 12.24 17.45
C THR A 201 15.47 11.83 18.30
N LEU A 202 15.29 10.95 19.29
CA LEU A 202 16.40 10.39 20.09
C LEU A 202 17.36 9.59 19.21
N MET A 203 16.82 8.71 18.34
CA MET A 203 17.65 7.99 17.38
C MET A 203 18.38 8.93 16.41
N LEU A 204 17.77 10.04 16.00
CA LEU A 204 18.43 11.06 15.19
C LEU A 204 19.63 11.67 15.94
N MET A 205 19.44 12.06 17.20
CA MET A 205 20.51 12.60 18.04
C MET A 205 21.64 11.58 18.23
N PHE A 206 21.29 10.33 18.52
CA PHE A 206 22.25 9.23 18.63
C PHE A 206 23.07 9.07 17.34
N GLN A 207 22.43 9.03 16.16
CA GLN A 207 23.13 8.89 14.88
C GLN A 207 24.03 10.09 14.59
N GLN A 208 23.62 11.32 14.95
CA GLN A 208 24.44 12.52 14.80
C GLN A 208 25.68 12.46 15.70
N ASN A 209 25.51 12.10 16.97
CA ASN A 209 26.62 11.96 17.91
C ASN A 209 27.58 10.83 17.47
N LEU A 210 27.05 9.71 16.97
CA LEU A 210 27.86 8.64 16.38
C LEU A 210 28.63 9.12 15.15
N TRP A 211 28.02 9.94 14.29
CA TRP A 211 28.68 10.51 13.12
C TRP A 211 29.89 11.38 13.55
N ASP A 212 29.68 12.29 14.49
CA ASP A 212 30.73 13.20 14.98
C ASP A 212 31.90 12.42 15.59
N ASN A 213 31.61 11.41 16.41
CA ASN A 213 32.66 10.61 17.05
C ASN A 213 33.40 9.71 16.04
N ILE A 214 32.71 9.08 15.10
CA ILE A 214 33.37 8.27 14.06
C ILE A 214 34.25 9.14 13.14
N TYR A 215 33.89 10.40 12.91
CA TYR A 215 34.70 11.34 12.14
C TYR A 215 36.09 11.54 12.77
N THR A 216 36.17 11.58 14.11
CA THR A 216 37.45 11.74 14.85
C THR A 216 38.45 10.61 14.58
N LEU A 217 38.01 9.43 14.11
CA LEU A 217 38.91 8.33 13.74
C LEU A 217 39.81 8.66 12.52
N ASN A 218 39.47 9.69 11.74
CA ASN A 218 40.36 10.21 10.70
C ASN A 218 41.52 11.05 11.28
N GLU A 219 41.38 11.54 12.51
CA GLU A 219 42.36 12.42 13.18
C GLU A 219 43.39 11.62 13.99
N LEU A 220 43.29 10.28 14.01
CA LEU A 220 44.25 9.39 14.68
C LEU A 220 45.70 9.57 14.24
N ARG A 221 45.94 10.22 13.09
CA ARG A 221 47.28 10.54 12.56
C ARG A 221 48.16 11.29 13.57
N ASP A 222 47.57 12.15 14.39
CA ASP A 222 48.33 13.00 15.30
C ASP A 222 48.95 12.21 16.48
N ASN A 223 48.68 10.90 16.57
CA ASN A 223 49.13 10.03 17.65
C ASN A 223 50.39 9.19 17.34
N CYS A 224 50.99 9.23 16.13
CA CYS A 224 52.20 8.45 15.77
C CYS A 224 53.27 9.34 15.14
N SER A 225 54.47 9.36 15.70
CA SER A 225 55.64 10.05 15.12
C SER A 225 56.30 9.27 13.97
N CYS A 226 55.74 8.12 13.61
CA CYS A 226 56.33 7.11 12.72
C CYS A 226 56.56 7.62 11.29
N GLU A 227 55.61 8.38 10.74
CA GLU A 227 55.74 9.04 9.44
C GLU A 227 56.86 10.09 9.46
N TYR A 228 56.92 10.91 10.52
CA TYR A 228 57.93 11.95 10.69
C TYR A 228 59.34 11.36 10.83
N ASN A 229 59.50 10.37 11.70
CA ASN A 229 60.76 9.67 11.94
C ASN A 229 61.23 8.99 10.65
N ALA A 230 60.32 8.35 9.91
CA ALA A 230 60.69 7.70 8.66
C ALA A 230 61.13 8.70 7.58
N LYS A 231 60.49 9.87 7.50
CA LYS A 231 60.82 10.92 6.54
C LYS A 231 62.20 11.55 6.79
N HIS A 232 62.62 11.65 8.06
CA HIS A 232 63.89 12.26 8.48
C HIS A 232 64.99 11.24 8.79
N SER A 233 64.72 9.94 8.66
CA SER A 233 65.70 8.89 8.89
C SER A 233 66.91 9.01 7.96
N SER A 234 68.10 8.71 8.50
CA SER A 234 69.34 8.54 7.74
C SER A 234 69.32 7.31 6.81
N ASN A 235 68.42 6.34 7.07
CA ASN A 235 68.25 5.17 6.23
C ASN A 235 67.49 5.52 4.93
N LYS A 236 68.20 5.55 3.79
CA LYS A 236 67.63 5.88 2.46
C LYS A 236 66.43 5.00 2.06
N ARG A 237 66.43 3.72 2.43
CA ARG A 237 65.35 2.77 2.12
C ARG A 237 64.08 3.12 2.89
N LEU A 238 64.23 3.38 4.19
CA LEU A 238 63.15 3.75 5.09
C LEU A 238 62.58 5.11 4.71
N LYS A 239 63.46 6.06 4.37
CA LYS A 239 63.09 7.34 3.77
C LYS A 239 62.30 7.15 2.49
N LYS A 240 62.67 6.27 1.55
CA LYS A 240 61.88 6.02 0.32
C LYS A 240 60.46 5.52 0.62
N ASN A 241 60.28 4.78 1.72
CA ASN A 241 59.02 4.18 2.13
C ASN A 241 58.22 5.01 3.16
N TRP A 242 58.64 6.24 3.49
CA TRP A 242 58.00 7.07 4.54
C TRP A 242 56.48 7.18 4.40
N LYS A 243 55.97 7.22 3.16
CA LYS A 243 54.52 7.33 2.87
C LYS A 243 53.70 6.12 3.32
N LYS A 244 54.32 4.96 3.57
CA LYS A 244 53.66 3.76 4.10
C LYS A 244 53.35 3.88 5.59
N PHE A 245 54.09 4.74 6.31
CA PHE A 245 53.88 5.02 7.73
C PHE A 245 52.77 6.06 7.99
N ALA A 246 52.09 6.53 6.93
CA ALA A 246 51.01 7.50 7.05
C ALA A 246 49.70 6.81 7.42
N TYR A 247 48.94 7.41 8.35
CA TYR A 247 47.60 6.96 8.79
C TYR A 247 46.53 7.21 7.72
N LYS A 248 46.59 6.47 6.60
CA LYS A 248 45.67 6.61 5.47
C LYS A 248 44.72 5.43 5.31
N GLN A 249 44.85 4.42 6.17
CA GLN A 249 44.08 3.18 6.10
C GLN A 249 42.65 3.37 6.61
N THR A 250 42.44 4.24 7.61
CA THR A 250 41.13 4.59 8.16
C THR A 250 40.25 5.37 7.20
N TYR A 251 40.84 6.24 6.37
CA TYR A 251 40.12 7.23 5.55
C TYR A 251 38.91 6.67 4.78
N TYR A 252 39.08 5.58 4.02
CA TYR A 252 37.98 5.03 3.23
C TYR A 252 36.95 4.28 4.08
N ALA A 253 37.38 3.63 5.17
CA ALA A 253 36.47 2.96 6.10
C ALA A 253 35.60 4.00 6.83
N VAL A 254 36.21 5.03 7.40
CA VAL A 254 35.51 6.12 8.08
C VAL A 254 34.55 6.83 7.13
N ASN A 255 35.01 7.28 5.96
CA ASN A 255 34.15 7.98 5.00
C ASN A 255 33.01 7.10 4.46
N LYS A 256 33.20 5.79 4.33
CA LYS A 256 32.11 4.85 3.99
C LYS A 256 31.04 4.90 5.08
N GLN A 257 31.44 4.73 6.34
CA GLN A 257 30.53 4.69 7.47
C GLN A 257 29.84 6.03 7.72
N LEU A 258 30.56 7.15 7.64
CA LEU A 258 29.98 8.49 7.74
C LEU A 258 28.87 8.70 6.72
N ARG A 259 29.05 8.28 5.46
CA ARG A 259 28.00 8.39 4.44
C ARG A 259 26.80 7.48 4.74
N VAL A 260 27.02 6.27 5.22
CA VAL A 260 25.94 5.35 5.64
C VAL A 260 25.19 5.89 6.86
N ILE A 261 25.86 6.56 7.80
CA ILE A 261 25.19 7.23 8.91
C ILE A 261 24.42 8.47 8.39
N SER A 262 24.99 9.24 7.46
CA SER A 262 24.32 10.41 6.88
C SER A 262 23.04 10.05 6.11
N THR A 263 22.99 8.92 5.39
CA THR A 263 21.75 8.45 4.75
C THR A 263 20.67 8.17 5.80
N LYS A 264 21.03 7.52 6.92
CA LYS A 264 20.12 7.28 8.06
C LYS A 264 19.63 8.58 8.71
N ILE A 265 20.52 9.56 8.92
CA ILE A 265 20.17 10.88 9.47
C ILE A 265 19.15 11.59 8.59
N ALA A 266 19.39 11.64 7.26
CA ALA A 266 18.47 12.25 6.32
C ALA A 266 17.09 11.56 6.36
N ASP A 267 17.09 10.23 6.45
CA ASP A 267 15.86 9.47 6.54
C ASP A 267 15.05 9.74 7.80
N LEU A 268 15.71 9.79 8.95
CA LEU A 268 15.08 10.12 10.23
C LEU A 268 14.48 11.52 10.19
N ARG A 269 15.18 12.51 9.62
CA ARG A 269 14.65 13.88 9.46
C ARG A 269 13.37 13.91 8.61
N ILE A 270 13.35 13.22 7.47
CA ILE A 270 12.16 13.13 6.61
C ILE A 270 11.02 12.42 7.34
N SER A 271 11.31 11.33 8.05
CA SER A 271 10.34 10.57 8.84
C SER A 271 9.72 11.45 9.93
N ILE A 272 10.53 12.12 10.75
CA ILE A 272 10.09 13.05 11.80
C ILE A 272 9.21 14.15 11.22
N PHE A 273 9.65 14.80 10.13
CA PHE A 273 8.87 15.85 9.47
C PHE A 273 7.49 15.33 9.02
N SER A 274 7.46 14.15 8.40
CA SER A 274 6.22 13.53 7.93
C SER A 274 5.27 13.17 9.08
N LYS A 275 5.81 12.66 10.20
CA LYS A 275 5.05 12.31 11.40
C LYS A 275 4.52 13.54 12.11
N LYS A 276 5.31 14.62 12.26
CA LYS A 276 4.84 15.91 12.81
C LYS A 276 3.68 16.50 12.00
N ARG A 277 3.74 16.43 10.67
CA ARG A 277 2.62 16.84 9.82
C ARG A 277 1.36 16.01 10.07
N LYS A 278 1.52 14.70 10.31
CA LYS A 278 0.41 13.78 10.62
C LYS A 278 -0.16 14.05 12.03
N LEU A 279 0.68 14.35 13.01
CA LEU A 279 0.27 14.78 14.35
C LEU A 279 -0.62 16.02 14.29
N ASN A 280 -0.20 17.05 13.55
CA ASN A 280 -1.02 18.25 13.37
C ASN A 280 -2.39 17.92 12.75
N GLN A 281 -2.46 16.97 11.81
CA GLN A 281 -3.74 16.53 11.25
C GLN A 281 -4.63 15.85 12.30
N PHE A 282 -4.05 15.08 13.22
CA PHE A 282 -4.79 14.48 14.31
C PHE A 282 -5.32 15.54 15.25
N ASP A 283 -4.52 16.54 15.62
CA ASP A 283 -4.96 17.62 16.49
C ASP A 283 -6.17 18.37 15.90
N HIS A 284 -6.12 18.70 14.60
CA HIS A 284 -7.26 19.33 13.91
C HIS A 284 -8.50 18.44 13.89
N GLN A 285 -8.33 17.12 13.67
CA GLN A 285 -9.44 16.18 13.64
C GLN A 285 -10.05 15.95 15.03
N ILE A 286 -9.20 15.79 16.06
CA ILE A 286 -9.61 15.65 17.45
C ILE A 286 -10.46 16.87 17.85
N TRP A 287 -9.98 18.08 17.53
CA TRP A 287 -10.74 19.29 17.79
C TRP A 287 -12.07 19.36 17.03
N PHE A 288 -12.10 18.89 15.78
CA PHE A 288 -13.34 18.79 15.01
C PHE A 288 -14.35 17.82 15.64
N GLU A 289 -13.91 16.64 16.10
CA GLU A 289 -14.77 15.67 16.77
C GLU A 289 -15.25 16.18 18.14
N PHE A 290 -14.40 16.85 18.91
CA PHE A 290 -14.82 17.53 20.15
C PHE A 290 -15.92 18.56 19.87
N LYS A 291 -15.75 19.41 18.85
CA LYS A 291 -16.79 20.37 18.45
C LYS A 291 -18.10 19.71 18.05
N LYS A 292 -18.03 18.58 17.35
CA LYS A 292 -19.21 17.79 16.98
C LYS A 292 -19.92 17.27 18.24
N TYR A 293 -19.16 16.70 19.17
CA TYR A 293 -19.66 16.17 20.43
C TYR A 293 -20.32 17.26 21.30
N PHE A 294 -19.65 18.40 21.48
CA PHE A 294 -20.23 19.52 22.22
C PHE A 294 -21.52 20.02 21.57
N LYS A 295 -21.58 20.08 20.23
CA LYS A 295 -22.81 20.44 19.53
C LYS A 295 -23.94 19.42 19.74
N SER A 296 -23.65 18.12 19.80
CA SER A 296 -24.66 17.10 20.10
C SER A 296 -25.14 17.17 21.53
N LEU A 297 -24.27 17.51 22.49
CA LEU A 297 -24.67 17.68 23.89
C LEU A 297 -25.67 18.82 24.05
N LEU A 298 -25.50 19.94 23.34
CA LEU A 298 -26.46 21.05 23.34
C LEU A 298 -27.86 20.67 22.81
N ALA A 299 -27.99 19.53 22.11
CA ALA A 299 -29.28 19.03 21.65
C ALA A 299 -29.99 18.14 22.68
N LEU A 300 -29.31 17.75 23.77
CA LEU A 300 -29.90 17.03 24.89
C LEU A 300 -30.75 17.97 25.74
N GLU A 301 -31.80 17.44 26.37
CA GLU A 301 -32.73 18.23 27.19
C GLU A 301 -32.02 18.98 28.33
N GLU A 302 -31.04 18.33 28.97
CA GLU A 302 -30.21 18.89 30.03
C GLU A 302 -29.49 20.20 29.65
N TYR A 303 -29.14 20.37 28.37
CA TYR A 303 -28.38 21.52 27.87
C TYR A 303 -29.15 22.38 26.87
N LYS A 304 -30.45 22.11 26.67
CA LYS A 304 -31.29 22.74 25.64
C LYS A 304 -31.44 24.26 25.81
N SER A 305 -31.28 24.76 27.04
CA SER A 305 -31.26 26.19 27.37
C SER A 305 -29.96 26.89 27.00
N LYS A 306 -28.86 26.15 26.78
CA LYS A 306 -27.54 26.72 26.43
C LYS A 306 -27.40 26.87 24.91
N LYS A 307 -26.99 28.08 24.47
CA LYS A 307 -26.63 28.33 23.05
C LYS A 307 -25.27 27.76 22.66
N ARG A 308 -24.30 27.77 23.58
CA ARG A 308 -22.93 27.24 23.40
C ARG A 308 -22.27 26.97 24.75
N PHE A 309 -21.31 26.04 24.79
CA PHE A 309 -20.36 25.90 25.90
C PHE A 309 -19.26 26.95 25.83
N THR A 310 -18.81 27.47 26.96
CA THR A 310 -17.63 28.36 27.07
C THR A 310 -16.33 27.59 26.85
N TRP A 311 -15.20 28.29 26.76
CA TRP A 311 -13.89 27.64 26.67
C TRP A 311 -13.51 26.89 27.96
N THR A 312 -13.81 27.48 29.12
CA THR A 312 -13.53 26.87 30.43
C THR A 312 -14.33 25.59 30.64
N GLU A 313 -15.62 25.60 30.33
CA GLU A 313 -16.47 24.40 30.39
C GLU A 313 -15.93 23.29 29.46
N GLN A 314 -15.52 23.66 28.24
CA GLN A 314 -14.93 22.70 27.31
C GLN A 314 -13.58 22.14 27.79
N ASP A 315 -12.79 22.92 28.51
CA ASP A 315 -11.51 22.47 29.09
C ASP A 315 -11.73 21.54 30.27
N GLU A 316 -12.65 21.87 31.17
CA GLU A 316 -13.05 20.99 32.28
C GLU A 316 -13.58 19.65 31.78
N MET A 317 -14.45 19.68 30.78
CA MET A 317 -14.96 18.46 30.15
C MET A 317 -13.84 17.63 29.51
N ARG A 318 -12.74 18.24 29.07
CA ARG A 318 -11.61 17.55 28.41
C ARG A 318 -10.46 17.22 29.35
N LYS A 319 -10.58 17.52 30.65
CA LYS A 319 -9.50 17.39 31.64
C LYS A 319 -8.79 16.03 31.59
N TYR A 320 -9.55 14.94 31.51
CA TYR A 320 -8.99 13.58 31.38
C TYR A 320 -7.95 13.45 30.24
N PHE A 321 -8.24 14.03 29.07
CA PHE A 321 -7.37 13.96 27.91
C PHE A 321 -6.12 14.84 28.10
N VAL A 322 -6.27 16.00 28.73
CA VAL A 322 -5.15 16.88 29.08
C VAL A 322 -4.21 16.18 30.07
N ASP A 323 -4.77 15.58 31.13
CA ASP A 323 -3.99 14.84 32.13
C ASP A 323 -3.25 13.65 31.52
N TRP A 324 -3.89 12.92 30.59
CA TRP A 324 -3.22 11.85 29.85
C TRP A 324 -2.03 12.37 29.02
N ARG A 325 -2.19 13.49 28.31
CA ARG A 325 -1.09 14.11 27.55
C ARG A 325 0.07 14.49 28.47
N ASN A 326 -0.21 15.13 29.60
CA ASN A 326 0.82 15.55 30.56
C ASN A 326 1.56 14.34 31.14
N ALA A 327 0.84 13.26 31.48
CA ALA A 327 1.45 12.02 31.95
C ALA A 327 2.38 11.39 30.91
N ASN A 328 1.98 11.42 29.64
CA ASN A 328 2.83 10.94 28.54
C ASN A 328 4.05 11.80 28.33
N GLU A 329 3.91 13.12 28.39
CA GLU A 329 5.03 14.05 28.26
C GLU A 329 6.08 13.82 29.35
N ASN A 330 5.65 13.66 30.61
CA ASN A 330 6.55 13.32 31.72
C ASN A 330 7.30 12.00 31.48
N SER A 331 6.58 10.95 31.07
CA SER A 331 7.20 9.65 30.77
C SER A 331 8.19 9.74 29.60
N LEU A 332 7.89 10.53 28.57
CA LEU A 332 8.78 10.71 27.43
C LEU A 332 10.04 11.52 27.78
N ASN A 333 9.93 12.48 28.69
CA ASN A 333 11.07 13.25 29.20
C ASN A 333 12.02 12.36 30.03
N GLU A 334 11.45 11.46 30.85
CA GLU A 334 12.24 10.46 31.57
C GLU A 334 12.97 9.51 30.62
N ILE A 335 12.27 9.00 29.59
CA ILE A 335 12.89 8.17 28.55
C ILE A 335 14.05 8.93 27.87
N GLU A 336 13.85 10.19 27.47
CA GLU A 336 14.92 10.97 26.86
C GLU A 336 16.16 11.08 27.77
N LYS A 337 15.94 11.39 29.05
CA LYS A 337 17.05 11.49 30.02
C LYS A 337 17.83 10.18 30.09
N ASN A 338 17.13 9.05 30.27
CA ASN A 338 17.75 7.73 30.36
C ASN A 338 18.50 7.35 29.08
N GLN A 339 17.95 7.68 27.89
CA GLN A 339 18.62 7.37 26.63
C GLN A 339 19.91 8.19 26.44
N ARG A 340 19.91 9.47 26.85
CA ARG A 340 21.10 10.31 26.79
C ARG A 340 22.23 9.73 27.64
N GLU A 341 21.95 9.45 28.90
CA GLU A 341 22.93 8.98 29.89
C GLU A 341 23.49 7.59 29.52
N LEU A 342 22.64 6.67 29.08
CA LEU A 342 23.04 5.27 28.85
C LEU A 342 23.63 5.00 27.46
N PHE A 343 23.24 5.77 26.44
CA PHE A 343 23.58 5.44 25.06
C PHE A 343 24.23 6.57 24.27
N ILE A 344 23.89 7.83 24.50
CA ILE A 344 24.45 8.96 23.72
C ILE A 344 25.78 9.41 24.32
N ASP A 345 25.82 9.70 25.61
CA ASP A 345 27.03 10.21 26.27
C ASP A 345 28.22 9.20 26.21
N PRO A 346 27.99 7.88 26.35
CA PRO A 346 29.08 6.89 26.26
C PRO A 346 29.69 6.69 24.87
N ILE A 347 29.09 7.23 23.79
CA ILE A 347 29.60 7.06 22.41
C ILE A 347 31.04 7.54 22.30
N ARG A 348 31.36 8.68 22.93
CA ARG A 348 32.71 9.25 22.89
C ARG A 348 33.76 8.31 23.44
N GLN A 349 33.53 7.79 24.65
CA GLN A 349 34.45 6.88 25.33
C GLN A 349 34.63 5.57 24.56
N THR A 350 33.51 5.00 24.09
CA THR A 350 33.56 3.73 23.34
C THR A 350 34.20 3.88 21.96
N THR A 351 34.11 5.06 21.33
CA THR A 351 34.81 5.36 20.07
C THR A 351 36.30 5.61 20.29
N GLN A 352 36.69 6.23 21.41
CA GLN A 352 38.10 6.37 21.79
C GLN A 352 38.78 5.02 21.99
N ALA A 353 38.11 4.07 22.65
CA ALA A 353 38.61 2.70 22.81
C ALA A 353 38.82 2.01 21.44
N LEU A 354 37.87 2.15 20.51
CA LEU A 354 38.01 1.69 19.12
C LEU A 354 39.21 2.35 18.41
N GLY A 355 39.45 3.64 18.63
CA GLY A 355 40.63 4.34 18.12
C GLY A 355 41.94 3.73 18.60
N GLY A 356 42.00 3.30 19.87
CA GLY A 356 43.12 2.55 20.43
C GLY A 356 43.39 1.22 19.71
N GLU A 357 42.35 0.43 19.45
CA GLU A 357 42.46 -0.83 18.69
C GLU A 357 42.94 -0.60 17.25
N ILE A 358 42.43 0.44 16.59
CA ILE A 358 42.85 0.81 15.23
C ILE A 358 44.33 1.23 15.21
N ASN A 359 44.75 2.05 16.17
CA ASN A 359 46.15 2.46 16.30
C ASN A 359 47.09 1.26 16.47
N PHE A 360 46.68 0.28 17.28
CA PHE A 360 47.43 -0.96 17.46
C PHE A 360 47.61 -1.72 16.13
N LEU A 361 46.55 -1.91 15.35
CA LEU A 361 46.65 -2.57 14.03
C LEU A 361 47.56 -1.81 13.05
N ILE A 362 47.53 -0.48 13.08
CA ILE A 362 48.38 0.35 12.23
C ILE A 362 49.85 0.24 12.66
N HIS A 363 50.13 0.21 13.96
CA HIS A 363 51.49 -0.02 14.49
C HIS A 363 52.03 -1.40 14.08
N GLN A 364 51.23 -2.47 14.21
CA GLN A 364 51.64 -3.81 13.76
C GLN A 364 51.98 -3.83 12.26
N TYR A 365 51.25 -3.07 11.45
CA TYR A 365 51.57 -2.92 10.03
C TYR A 365 52.86 -2.12 9.83
N HIS A 366 53.08 -1.04 10.56
CA HIS A 366 54.34 -0.28 10.52
C HIS A 366 55.55 -1.14 10.90
N GLU A 367 55.43 -2.00 11.91
CA GLU A 367 56.46 -2.97 12.27
C GLU A 367 56.79 -3.90 11.10
N ARG A 368 55.78 -4.39 10.36
CA ARG A 368 55.99 -5.20 9.15
C ARG A 368 56.66 -4.44 8.01
N VAL A 369 56.37 -3.13 7.89
CA VAL A 369 57.06 -2.26 6.93
C VAL A 369 58.55 -2.11 7.32
N LEU A 370 58.86 -2.09 8.61
CA LEU A 370 60.24 -2.03 9.12
C LEU A 370 60.98 -3.36 8.93
N SER A 371 60.31 -4.50 9.14
CA SER A 371 60.87 -5.84 8.99
C SER A 371 60.94 -6.33 7.53
N ASP A 372 60.42 -5.56 6.58
CA ASP A 372 60.42 -5.85 5.14
C ASP A 372 59.55 -7.05 4.71
N GLU A 373 58.57 -7.43 5.53
CA GLU A 373 57.68 -8.59 5.32
C GLU A 373 56.44 -8.25 4.46
N LEU A 374 56.61 -7.42 3.42
CA LEU A 374 55.48 -6.92 2.62
C LEU A 374 55.14 -7.80 1.41
N GLU A 375 53.92 -8.32 1.40
CA GLU A 375 53.38 -9.14 0.32
C GLU A 375 52.66 -8.30 -0.76
N TYR A 376 52.93 -8.59 -2.03
CA TYR A 376 52.29 -7.94 -3.18
C TYR A 376 51.58 -8.95 -4.09
N LEU A 377 50.37 -8.59 -4.52
CA LEU A 377 49.63 -9.33 -5.54
C LEU A 377 50.26 -9.10 -6.93
N GLU A 378 50.19 -10.13 -7.78
CA GLU A 378 50.52 -10.00 -9.20
C GLU A 378 49.71 -8.88 -9.88
N LYS A 379 50.39 -8.04 -10.68
CA LYS A 379 49.78 -6.88 -11.35
C LYS A 379 48.53 -7.23 -12.16
N HIS A 380 48.56 -8.34 -12.90
CA HIS A 380 47.43 -8.81 -13.70
C HIS A 380 46.22 -9.18 -12.82
N ARG A 381 46.45 -9.96 -11.74
CA ARG A 381 45.39 -10.31 -10.77
C ARG A 381 44.78 -9.08 -10.11
N PHE A 382 45.61 -8.10 -9.74
CA PHE A 382 45.13 -6.84 -9.16
C PHE A 382 44.28 -6.02 -10.16
N ALA A 383 44.69 -5.93 -11.42
CA ALA A 383 43.93 -5.25 -12.46
C ALA A 383 42.56 -5.90 -12.71
N MET A 384 42.50 -7.23 -12.70
CA MET A 384 41.26 -8.01 -12.83
C MET A 384 40.31 -7.76 -11.65
N GLN A 385 40.81 -7.83 -10.41
CA GLN A 385 40.02 -7.52 -9.21
C GLN A 385 39.46 -6.09 -9.25
N LYS A 386 40.26 -5.11 -9.67
CA LYS A 386 39.84 -3.71 -9.83
C LYS A 386 38.70 -3.56 -10.84
N LYS A 387 38.81 -4.22 -12.01
CA LYS A 387 37.78 -4.19 -13.06
C LYS A 387 36.47 -4.82 -12.58
N GLN A 388 36.55 -5.95 -11.89
CA GLN A 388 35.39 -6.65 -11.32
C GLN A 388 34.67 -5.77 -10.28
N LYS A 389 35.39 -5.26 -9.29
CA LYS A 389 34.82 -4.39 -8.24
C LYS A 389 34.22 -3.10 -8.79
N LYS A 390 34.80 -2.52 -9.83
CA LYS A 390 34.23 -1.33 -10.49
C LYS A 390 32.87 -1.61 -11.14
N LYS A 391 32.67 -2.81 -11.72
CA LYS A 391 31.39 -3.20 -12.34
C LYS A 391 30.27 -3.43 -11.32
N GLU A 392 30.62 -3.80 -10.08
CA GLU A 392 29.67 -3.96 -8.97
C GLU A 392 29.05 -2.63 -8.50
N ILE A 393 29.68 -1.50 -8.80
CA ILE A 393 29.18 -0.17 -8.45
C ILE A 393 28.00 0.19 -9.35
N LYS A 394 26.78 0.00 -8.85
CA LYS A 394 25.54 0.35 -9.55
C LYS A 394 24.94 1.64 -8.97
N SER A 395 24.63 2.61 -9.82
CA SER A 395 23.90 3.81 -9.40
C SER A 395 22.50 3.46 -8.88
N VAL A 396 21.91 4.32 -8.05
CA VAL A 396 20.54 4.15 -7.53
C VAL A 396 19.53 3.95 -8.66
N PHE A 397 19.68 4.69 -9.76
CA PHE A 397 18.83 4.54 -10.95
C PHE A 397 18.96 3.15 -11.58
N LYS A 398 20.18 2.62 -11.74
CA LYS A 398 20.39 1.28 -12.30
C LYS A 398 19.79 0.20 -11.41
N GLN A 399 19.94 0.34 -10.09
CA GLN A 399 19.31 -0.55 -9.12
C GLN A 399 17.78 -0.51 -9.21
N ALA A 400 17.19 0.68 -9.44
CA ALA A 400 15.74 0.82 -9.62
C ALA A 400 15.24 0.12 -10.89
N VAL A 401 15.98 0.23 -12.00
CA VAL A 401 15.66 -0.48 -13.24
C VAL A 401 15.70 -1.99 -13.04
N GLU A 402 16.73 -2.50 -12.36
CA GLU A 402 16.86 -3.92 -12.05
C GLU A 402 15.70 -4.42 -11.17
N GLN A 403 15.35 -3.69 -10.11
CA GLN A 403 14.23 -4.06 -9.23
C GLN A 403 12.87 -4.04 -9.95
N MET A 404 12.67 -3.10 -10.89
CA MET A 404 11.46 -3.07 -11.71
C MET A 404 11.39 -4.25 -12.66
N SER A 405 12.51 -4.66 -13.26
CA SER A 405 12.58 -5.85 -14.12
C SER A 405 12.18 -7.09 -13.32
N THR A 406 12.78 -7.28 -12.14
CA THR A 406 12.44 -8.39 -11.23
C THR A 406 10.97 -8.36 -10.81
N SER A 407 10.39 -7.18 -10.56
CA SER A 407 8.98 -7.05 -10.17
C SER A 407 8.04 -7.42 -11.32
N VAL A 408 8.36 -7.02 -12.54
CA VAL A 408 7.59 -7.35 -13.76
C VAL A 408 7.56 -8.87 -13.99
N ASP A 409 8.73 -9.51 -13.92
CA ASP A 409 8.85 -10.96 -14.08
C ASP A 409 8.10 -11.70 -12.98
N LYS A 410 8.26 -11.23 -11.73
CA LYS A 410 7.62 -11.82 -10.55
C LYS A 410 6.10 -11.81 -10.60
N TYR A 411 5.49 -10.78 -11.17
CA TYR A 411 4.03 -10.69 -11.31
C TYR A 411 3.50 -11.21 -12.66
N ASN A 412 4.37 -11.85 -13.47
CA ASN A 412 4.06 -12.34 -14.81
C ASN A 412 3.44 -11.27 -15.74
N ILE A 413 3.92 -10.04 -15.60
CA ILE A 413 3.45 -8.93 -16.43
C ILE A 413 4.24 -8.98 -17.74
N LYS A 414 3.58 -9.35 -18.84
CA LYS A 414 4.20 -9.36 -20.17
C LYS A 414 4.18 -7.95 -20.77
N PHE A 415 5.20 -7.14 -20.47
CA PHE A 415 5.38 -5.84 -21.14
C PHE A 415 6.11 -6.01 -22.47
N GLU A 416 5.39 -5.90 -23.59
CA GLU A 416 6.00 -5.87 -24.93
C GLU A 416 7.02 -4.71 -25.10
N TRP A 417 6.90 -3.63 -24.31
CA TRP A 417 7.66 -2.39 -24.47
C TRP A 417 8.83 -2.18 -23.47
N PHE A 418 9.06 -3.09 -22.50
CA PHE A 418 10.20 -2.93 -21.58
C PHE A 418 11.56 -3.01 -22.32
N VAL A 419 11.55 -3.47 -23.58
CA VAL A 419 12.71 -3.61 -24.48
C VAL A 419 12.63 -2.74 -25.75
N LYS A 420 11.45 -2.29 -26.22
CA LYS A 420 11.33 -1.50 -27.47
C LYS A 420 10.44 -0.26 -27.33
N SER A 421 10.97 0.86 -27.81
CA SER A 421 10.51 2.25 -27.71
C SER A 421 9.22 2.61 -28.48
N SER A 422 8.31 1.66 -28.73
CA SER A 422 7.12 1.91 -29.56
C SER A 422 5.84 2.18 -28.75
N VAL A 423 5.21 3.31 -29.05
CA VAL A 423 4.05 3.93 -28.40
C VAL A 423 2.72 3.27 -28.80
N LYS A 424 2.56 1.96 -28.61
CA LYS A 424 1.23 1.31 -28.67
C LYS A 424 0.85 0.80 -27.29
N TYR A 425 0.11 1.63 -26.56
CA TYR A 425 -0.40 1.27 -25.23
C TYR A 425 -1.68 0.44 -25.35
N LEU A 426 -1.58 -0.88 -25.17
CA LEU A 426 -2.72 -1.71 -24.80
C LEU A 426 -3.31 -1.21 -23.47
N SER A 427 -4.64 -1.17 -23.37
CA SER A 427 -5.37 -0.73 -22.17
C SER A 427 -4.86 -1.44 -20.90
N LEU A 428 -4.59 -2.75 -21.01
CA LEU A 428 -4.07 -3.58 -19.93
C LEU A 428 -2.66 -3.17 -19.46
N ASN A 429 -1.75 -2.81 -20.38
CA ASN A 429 -0.38 -2.39 -20.03
C ASN A 429 -0.37 -1.14 -19.15
N ILE A 430 -1.30 -0.22 -19.37
CA ILE A 430 -1.39 0.98 -18.55
C ILE A 430 -1.95 0.65 -17.17
N VAL A 431 -2.92 -0.27 -17.10
CA VAL A 431 -3.43 -0.79 -15.82
C VAL A 431 -2.27 -1.39 -15.02
N TYR A 432 -1.45 -2.25 -15.63
CA TYR A 432 -0.26 -2.81 -14.99
C TYR A 432 0.73 -1.75 -14.51
N LEU A 433 1.02 -0.74 -15.34
CA LEU A 433 1.89 0.36 -14.93
C LEU A 433 1.35 1.11 -13.70
N LYS A 434 0.05 1.37 -13.63
CA LYS A 434 -0.58 2.04 -12.48
C LYS A 434 -0.57 1.16 -11.23
N ILE A 435 -0.77 -0.15 -11.38
CA ILE A 435 -0.64 -1.12 -10.28
C ILE A 435 0.80 -1.14 -9.74
N LEU A 436 1.80 -1.30 -10.61
CA LEU A 436 3.22 -1.30 -10.20
C LEU A 436 3.62 0.01 -9.52
N LYS A 437 3.17 1.15 -10.06
CA LYS A 437 3.36 2.45 -9.42
C LYS A 437 2.71 2.48 -8.03
N ALA A 438 1.50 1.95 -7.87
CA ALA A 438 0.82 1.88 -6.58
C ALA A 438 1.59 1.02 -5.57
N ILE A 439 2.10 -0.14 -6.01
CA ILE A 439 2.97 -1.02 -5.21
C ILE A 439 4.23 -0.26 -4.75
N ASN A 440 4.93 0.40 -5.67
CA ASN A 440 6.12 1.19 -5.35
C ASN A 440 5.83 2.32 -4.35
N LEU A 441 4.65 2.94 -4.45
CA LEU A 441 4.19 3.97 -3.52
C LEU A 441 3.54 3.39 -2.24
N LYS A 442 3.63 2.07 -2.03
CA LYS A 442 3.13 1.35 -0.84
C LYS A 442 1.63 1.55 -0.59
N LYS A 443 0.85 1.68 -1.66
CA LYS A 443 -0.60 1.78 -1.58
C LYS A 443 -1.20 0.38 -1.45
N LYS A 444 -1.96 0.15 -0.39
CA LYS A 444 -2.64 -1.12 -0.15
C LYS A 444 -3.95 -1.24 -0.92
N ASN A 445 -4.56 -0.11 -1.28
CA ASN A 445 -5.91 -0.10 -1.82
C ASN A 445 -5.90 0.35 -3.29
N ILE A 446 -6.34 -0.51 -4.20
CA ILE A 446 -6.40 -0.22 -5.63
C ILE A 446 -7.85 -0.24 -6.07
N ILE A 447 -8.34 0.88 -6.61
CA ILE A 447 -9.72 1.03 -7.08
C ILE A 447 -9.72 1.21 -8.59
N PHE A 448 -10.26 0.24 -9.31
CA PHE A 448 -10.48 0.30 -10.74
C PHE A 448 -11.82 0.98 -11.03
N SER A 449 -11.81 2.09 -11.77
CA SER A 449 -13.02 2.82 -12.14
C SER A 449 -13.40 2.49 -13.58
N ASN A 450 -14.41 1.63 -13.75
CA ASN A 450 -15.00 1.25 -15.02
C ASN A 450 -13.94 0.79 -16.04
N ILE A 451 -12.99 -0.02 -15.59
CA ILE A 451 -11.88 -0.53 -16.43
C ILE A 451 -12.27 -1.82 -17.14
N THR A 452 -13.08 -2.66 -16.49
CA THR A 452 -13.59 -3.94 -16.99
C THR A 452 -14.22 -3.82 -18.38
N LYS A 453 -15.10 -2.83 -18.60
CA LYS A 453 -15.73 -2.56 -19.91
C LYS A 453 -14.77 -2.18 -21.05
N HIS A 454 -13.49 -1.95 -20.75
CA HIS A 454 -12.46 -1.58 -21.72
C HIS A 454 -11.43 -2.69 -21.93
N LEU A 455 -11.58 -3.82 -21.26
CA LEU A 455 -10.75 -5.00 -21.41
C LEU A 455 -11.57 -6.08 -22.13
N SER A 456 -10.92 -6.79 -23.04
CA SER A 456 -11.45 -8.07 -23.51
C SER A 456 -11.46 -9.09 -22.37
N GLU A 457 -12.27 -10.14 -22.51
CA GLU A 457 -12.33 -11.24 -21.54
C GLU A 457 -10.94 -11.83 -21.26
N LYS A 458 -10.12 -12.04 -22.31
CA LYS A 458 -8.75 -12.52 -22.20
C LYS A 458 -7.87 -11.55 -21.39
N GLU A 459 -7.96 -10.25 -21.65
CA GLU A 459 -7.20 -9.23 -20.91
C GLU A 459 -7.65 -9.15 -19.44
N LEU A 460 -8.94 -9.33 -19.15
CA LEU A 460 -9.44 -9.34 -17.78
C LEU A 460 -8.95 -10.57 -17.01
N LEU A 461 -8.96 -11.75 -17.64
CA LEU A 461 -8.40 -12.96 -17.04
C LEU A 461 -6.91 -12.80 -16.73
N GLN A 462 -6.15 -12.22 -17.66
CA GLN A 462 -4.75 -11.87 -17.43
C GLN A 462 -4.57 -10.88 -16.28
N LEU A 463 -5.43 -9.85 -16.19
CA LEU A 463 -5.41 -8.91 -15.07
C LEU A 463 -5.66 -9.62 -13.73
N LEU A 464 -6.66 -10.50 -13.66
CA LEU A 464 -7.01 -11.24 -12.45
C LEU A 464 -5.92 -12.24 -12.05
N GLU A 465 -5.28 -12.91 -13.01
CA GLU A 465 -4.12 -13.75 -12.74
C GLU A 465 -2.95 -12.93 -12.17
N THR A 466 -2.66 -11.77 -12.76
CA THR A 466 -1.65 -10.83 -12.23
C THR A 466 -2.01 -10.36 -10.82
N ILE A 467 -3.28 -10.02 -10.56
CA ILE A 467 -3.75 -9.63 -9.22
C ILE A 467 -3.49 -10.74 -8.20
N LYS A 468 -3.82 -11.99 -8.52
CA LYS A 468 -3.57 -13.14 -7.63
C LYS A 468 -2.07 -13.27 -7.30
N ARG A 469 -1.19 -13.21 -8.30
CA ARG A 469 0.27 -13.25 -8.09
C ARG A 469 0.81 -12.07 -7.28
N ILE A 470 0.20 -10.89 -7.43
CA ILE A 470 0.52 -9.73 -6.59
C ILE A 470 0.12 -10.02 -5.14
N GLN A 471 -1.05 -10.58 -4.89
CA GLN A 471 -1.55 -10.89 -3.55
C GLN A 471 -0.72 -11.96 -2.84
N GLU A 472 -0.12 -12.93 -3.56
CA GLU A 472 0.86 -13.87 -2.99
C GLU A 472 2.06 -13.15 -2.33
N ASN A 473 2.42 -11.98 -2.84
CA ASN A 473 3.59 -11.21 -2.40
C ASN A 473 3.24 -9.98 -1.57
N HIS A 474 2.01 -9.49 -1.72
CA HIS A 474 1.43 -8.35 -1.03
C HIS A 474 0.06 -8.75 -0.49
N PRO A 475 -0.01 -9.63 0.52
CA PRO A 475 -1.27 -10.22 0.99
C PRO A 475 -2.27 -9.19 1.52
N PHE A 476 -1.79 -8.01 1.93
CA PHE A 476 -2.65 -6.93 2.40
C PHE A 476 -3.18 -6.02 1.28
N MET A 477 -2.85 -6.28 0.01
CA MET A 477 -3.30 -5.45 -1.11
C MET A 477 -4.70 -5.86 -1.58
N THR A 478 -5.59 -4.88 -1.64
CA THR A 478 -6.99 -5.04 -2.03
C THR A 478 -7.30 -4.40 -3.36
N PHE A 479 -8.25 -5.01 -4.07
CA PHE A 479 -8.65 -4.59 -5.40
C PHE A 479 -10.16 -4.39 -5.43
N ILE A 480 -10.60 -3.17 -5.70
CA ILE A 480 -12.02 -2.80 -5.75
C ILE A 480 -12.37 -2.43 -7.18
N PHE A 481 -13.25 -3.20 -7.80
CA PHE A 481 -13.80 -2.93 -9.13
C PHE A 481 -15.07 -2.11 -8.99
N LEU A 482 -15.04 -0.89 -9.51
CA LEU A 482 -16.18 0.02 -9.51
C LEU A 482 -16.77 0.09 -10.92
N ASN A 483 -17.87 -0.63 -11.13
CA ASN A 483 -18.51 -0.85 -12.42
C ASN A 483 -19.83 -0.07 -12.52
N ASP A 484 -20.16 0.41 -13.71
CA ASP A 484 -21.45 1.05 -14.01
C ASP A 484 -22.52 0.06 -14.48
N SER A 485 -22.18 -1.21 -14.65
CA SER A 485 -23.13 -2.24 -15.05
C SER A 485 -22.78 -3.58 -14.42
N ILE A 486 -23.81 -4.37 -14.12
CA ILE A 486 -23.65 -5.77 -13.66
C ILE A 486 -23.06 -6.66 -14.76
N SER A 487 -23.18 -6.26 -16.04
CA SER A 487 -22.52 -6.94 -17.17
C SER A 487 -21.01 -7.06 -17.02
N ASP A 488 -20.41 -6.10 -16.32
CA ASP A 488 -18.96 -5.93 -16.26
C ASP A 488 -18.33 -6.62 -15.04
N VAL A 489 -19.15 -7.30 -14.24
CA VAL A 489 -18.72 -8.09 -13.08
C VAL A 489 -18.17 -9.42 -13.57
N TYR A 490 -16.96 -9.76 -13.14
CA TYR A 490 -16.26 -10.97 -13.58
C TYR A 490 -16.85 -12.26 -13.00
N ASN A 491 -17.38 -12.19 -11.77
CA ASN A 491 -17.88 -13.35 -11.06
C ASN A 491 -19.21 -13.02 -10.37
N LEU A 492 -20.31 -13.42 -11.01
CA LEU A 492 -21.69 -13.24 -10.56
C LEU A 492 -22.14 -14.31 -9.54
N ASP A 493 -21.23 -15.18 -9.08
CA ASP A 493 -21.51 -16.09 -7.97
C ASP A 493 -21.45 -15.43 -6.60
N LYS A 494 -20.62 -14.39 -6.47
CA LYS A 494 -20.35 -13.74 -5.19
C LYS A 494 -21.30 -12.58 -5.00
N ASN A 495 -21.70 -12.33 -3.76
CA ASN A 495 -22.38 -11.09 -3.41
C ASN A 495 -21.53 -9.88 -3.84
N ILE A 496 -22.21 -8.82 -4.29
CA ILE A 496 -21.57 -7.58 -4.72
C ILE A 496 -22.24 -6.39 -4.04
N TYR A 497 -21.53 -5.27 -3.97
CA TYR A 497 -22.10 -4.05 -3.43
C TYR A 497 -22.93 -3.34 -4.49
N PHE A 498 -24.19 -3.04 -4.19
CA PHE A 498 -25.13 -2.40 -5.11
C PHE A 498 -26.01 -1.35 -4.41
N VAL A 499 -26.54 -0.39 -5.17
CA VAL A 499 -27.44 0.64 -4.64
C VAL A 499 -28.87 0.15 -4.67
N ASN A 500 -29.47 -0.04 -3.49
CA ASN A 500 -30.85 -0.48 -3.39
C ASN A 500 -31.86 0.64 -3.72
N ASN A 501 -33.15 0.30 -3.72
CA ASN A 501 -34.24 1.25 -3.98
C ASN A 501 -34.34 2.40 -2.95
N LYS A 502 -33.73 2.24 -1.76
CA LYS A 502 -33.67 3.28 -0.71
C LYS A 502 -32.45 4.20 -0.87
N LEU A 503 -31.72 4.09 -1.98
CA LEU A 503 -30.47 4.84 -2.26
C LEU A 503 -29.36 4.53 -1.26
N GLU A 504 -29.31 3.29 -0.77
CA GLU A 504 -28.29 2.79 0.15
C GLU A 504 -27.35 1.84 -0.60
N LEU A 505 -26.04 2.07 -0.50
CA LEU A 505 -25.05 1.12 -0.98
C LEU A 505 -24.81 0.07 0.09
N LYS A 506 -25.09 -1.21 -0.22
CA LYS A 506 -24.81 -2.35 0.65
C LYS A 506 -24.53 -3.60 -0.17
N GLU A 507 -23.99 -4.63 0.47
CA GLU A 507 -23.79 -5.95 -0.12
C GLU A 507 -25.15 -6.63 -0.35
N LEU A 508 -25.35 -7.18 -1.55
CA LEU A 508 -26.56 -7.86 -1.99
C LEU A 508 -26.21 -9.13 -2.78
N SER A 509 -27.14 -10.09 -2.79
CA SER A 509 -27.06 -11.24 -3.70
C SER A 509 -27.28 -10.78 -5.14
N ASN A 510 -26.62 -11.42 -6.11
CA ASN A 510 -26.83 -11.05 -7.51
C ASN A 510 -28.26 -11.33 -7.99
N THR A 511 -28.93 -12.32 -7.41
CA THR A 511 -30.35 -12.59 -7.64
C THR A 511 -31.21 -11.38 -7.29
N ASP A 512 -31.00 -10.77 -6.11
CA ASP A 512 -31.75 -9.56 -5.70
C ASP A 512 -31.43 -8.37 -6.62
N ILE A 513 -30.18 -8.25 -7.05
CA ILE A 513 -29.76 -7.16 -7.93
C ILE A 513 -30.43 -7.28 -9.31
N PHE A 514 -30.45 -8.48 -9.91
CA PHE A 514 -31.18 -8.71 -11.15
C PHE A 514 -32.68 -8.44 -10.97
N ASP A 515 -33.30 -8.85 -9.86
CA ASP A 515 -34.70 -8.58 -9.58
C ASP A 515 -34.99 -7.06 -9.47
N ILE A 516 -34.08 -6.27 -8.89
CA ILE A 516 -34.17 -4.80 -8.86
C ILE A 516 -34.02 -4.22 -10.27
N LEU A 517 -33.04 -4.69 -11.05
CA LEU A 517 -32.73 -4.18 -12.38
C LEU A 517 -33.81 -4.50 -13.41
N LEU A 518 -34.42 -5.69 -13.35
CA LEU A 518 -35.43 -6.18 -14.30
C LEU A 518 -36.81 -5.55 -14.10
N LYS A 519 -37.05 -4.95 -12.92
CA LYS A 519 -38.24 -4.12 -12.66
C LYS A 519 -38.19 -2.76 -13.37
N ARG A 520 -37.02 -2.34 -13.87
CA ARG A 520 -36.87 -1.08 -14.60
C ARG A 520 -37.27 -1.27 -16.06
N GLN A 521 -38.13 -0.38 -16.57
CA GLN A 521 -38.70 -0.51 -17.92
C GLN A 521 -37.66 -0.58 -19.05
N GLU A 522 -36.52 0.10 -18.88
CA GLU A 522 -35.42 0.19 -19.86
C GLU A 522 -34.61 -1.11 -19.99
N ASN A 523 -34.79 -2.08 -19.10
CA ASN A 523 -34.01 -3.32 -19.12
C ASN A 523 -34.64 -4.36 -20.04
N ASN A 524 -33.84 -4.88 -20.97
CA ASN A 524 -34.25 -5.87 -21.98
C ASN A 524 -33.57 -7.24 -21.79
N ILE A 525 -32.96 -7.52 -20.63
CA ILE A 525 -32.46 -8.86 -20.32
C ILE A 525 -33.66 -9.80 -20.10
N ASN A 526 -33.71 -10.91 -20.84
CA ASN A 526 -34.72 -11.96 -20.73
C ASN A 526 -36.17 -11.44 -20.65
N LYS A 527 -36.46 -10.38 -21.41
CA LYS A 527 -37.78 -9.77 -21.49
C LYS A 527 -38.53 -10.39 -22.66
N ILE A 528 -39.59 -11.12 -22.35
CA ILE A 528 -40.32 -11.93 -23.32
C ILE A 528 -41.79 -11.50 -23.33
N SER A 529 -42.36 -11.35 -24.52
CA SER A 529 -43.78 -11.04 -24.67
C SER A 529 -44.66 -12.24 -24.36
N TYR A 530 -45.80 -12.01 -23.72
CA TYR A 530 -46.82 -13.03 -23.47
C TYR A 530 -48.19 -12.60 -23.96
N LYS A 531 -49.05 -13.58 -24.25
CA LYS A 531 -50.49 -13.40 -24.50
C LYS A 531 -51.30 -14.31 -23.59
N LYS A 532 -52.27 -13.76 -22.88
CA LYS A 532 -53.16 -14.52 -21.99
C LYS A 532 -54.12 -15.37 -22.81
N ILE A 533 -54.25 -16.65 -22.46
CA ILE A 533 -55.20 -17.59 -23.08
C ILE A 533 -56.37 -17.84 -22.12
N SER A 534 -56.08 -18.09 -20.84
CA SER A 534 -57.07 -18.26 -19.77
C SER A 534 -56.55 -17.62 -18.48
N GLU A 535 -57.34 -17.64 -17.39
CA GLU A 535 -56.96 -17.02 -16.11
C GLU A 535 -55.58 -17.48 -15.59
N ASN A 536 -55.23 -18.75 -15.81
CA ASN A 536 -54.00 -19.36 -15.31
C ASN A 536 -53.04 -19.81 -16.42
N GLN A 537 -53.30 -19.51 -17.69
CA GLN A 537 -52.47 -19.95 -18.81
C GLN A 537 -52.10 -18.81 -19.74
N ILE A 538 -50.81 -18.76 -20.06
CA ILE A 538 -50.27 -17.81 -21.02
C ILE A 538 -49.54 -18.53 -22.15
N LYS A 539 -49.54 -17.85 -23.29
CA LYS A 539 -48.74 -18.15 -24.47
C LYS A 539 -47.46 -17.33 -24.42
N ILE A 540 -46.32 -17.98 -24.41
CA ILE A 540 -44.99 -17.37 -24.50
C ILE A 540 -44.24 -18.08 -25.62
N LEU A 541 -43.55 -17.38 -26.53
CA LEU A 541 -42.64 -17.91 -27.57
C LEU A 541 -43.16 -19.13 -28.37
N ASN A 542 -43.31 -19.01 -29.69
CA ASN A 542 -43.70 -20.10 -30.61
C ASN A 542 -44.78 -21.03 -30.02
N ASP A 543 -45.76 -20.41 -29.39
CA ASP A 543 -46.95 -21.04 -28.83
C ASP A 543 -46.75 -21.96 -27.61
N SER A 544 -45.61 -21.89 -26.92
CA SER A 544 -45.41 -22.62 -25.66
C SER A 544 -46.44 -22.18 -24.60
N LEU A 545 -47.20 -23.15 -24.10
CA LEU A 545 -48.20 -22.94 -23.05
C LEU A 545 -47.54 -23.03 -21.69
N TRP A 546 -47.71 -22.00 -20.86
CA TRP A 546 -47.22 -22.01 -19.49
C TRP A 546 -48.32 -21.71 -18.49
N VAL A 547 -48.42 -22.56 -17.45
CA VAL A 547 -49.45 -22.47 -16.42
C VAL A 547 -48.95 -21.61 -15.26
N LEU A 548 -49.37 -20.34 -15.21
CA LEU A 548 -49.08 -19.40 -14.12
C LEU A 548 -50.31 -19.22 -13.22
N THR A 549 -50.30 -19.92 -12.09
CA THR A 549 -51.29 -19.76 -11.03
C THR A 549 -50.94 -18.55 -10.16
N ASN A 550 -51.95 -17.76 -9.76
CA ASN A 550 -51.83 -16.62 -8.83
C ASN A 550 -51.09 -15.37 -9.33
N TYR A 551 -51.10 -15.11 -10.65
CA TYR A 551 -50.58 -13.85 -11.22
C TYR A 551 -51.72 -13.02 -11.81
N ASP A 552 -51.81 -11.74 -11.43
CA ASP A 552 -52.72 -10.79 -12.08
C ASP A 552 -52.11 -10.32 -13.41
N LEU A 553 -52.59 -10.92 -14.50
CA LEU A 553 -52.04 -10.77 -15.86
C LEU A 553 -53.03 -10.04 -16.76
N LYS A 554 -52.52 -9.03 -17.48
CA LYS A 554 -53.22 -8.37 -18.59
C LYS A 554 -53.35 -9.31 -19.80
N ASN A 555 -54.18 -8.93 -20.77
CA ASN A 555 -54.41 -9.74 -21.98
C ASN A 555 -53.13 -9.99 -22.81
N SER A 556 -52.18 -9.06 -22.77
CA SER A 556 -50.85 -9.19 -23.35
C SER A 556 -49.88 -8.27 -22.63
N GLY A 557 -48.61 -8.62 -22.61
CA GLY A 557 -47.59 -7.82 -21.95
C GLY A 557 -46.20 -8.41 -22.06
N PHE A 558 -45.33 -8.06 -21.13
CA PHE A 558 -43.98 -8.61 -21.05
C PHE A 558 -43.70 -9.21 -19.68
N ILE A 559 -42.99 -10.34 -19.66
CA ILE A 559 -42.45 -10.97 -18.46
C ILE A 559 -40.92 -10.91 -18.55
N SER A 560 -40.28 -10.46 -17.47
CA SER A 560 -38.83 -10.43 -17.35
C SER A 560 -38.37 -11.54 -16.42
N PHE A 561 -37.42 -12.36 -16.88
CA PHE A 561 -36.89 -13.49 -16.12
C PHE A 561 -35.48 -13.22 -15.57
N ASN A 562 -35.25 -13.57 -14.31
CA ASN A 562 -33.93 -13.49 -13.70
C ASN A 562 -32.98 -14.54 -14.30
N PRO A 563 -31.88 -14.16 -14.96
CA PRO A 563 -30.96 -15.11 -15.60
C PRO A 563 -30.30 -16.07 -14.60
N LEU A 564 -30.18 -15.69 -13.32
CA LEU A 564 -29.61 -16.56 -12.28
C LEU A 564 -30.60 -17.61 -11.75
N LYS A 565 -31.88 -17.53 -12.15
CA LYS A 565 -32.94 -18.47 -11.74
C LYS A 565 -33.41 -19.37 -12.89
N ILE A 566 -32.75 -19.29 -14.05
CA ILE A 566 -32.95 -20.16 -15.19
C ILE A 566 -31.88 -21.24 -15.13
N SER A 567 -32.27 -22.50 -15.21
CA SER A 567 -31.38 -23.65 -14.98
C SER A 567 -31.54 -24.68 -16.10
N PRO A 568 -30.47 -25.40 -16.50
CA PRO A 568 -30.60 -26.60 -17.33
C PRO A 568 -31.19 -27.79 -16.56
N ASP A 569 -31.09 -27.80 -15.23
CA ASP A 569 -31.66 -28.85 -14.38
C ASP A 569 -33.21 -28.76 -14.37
N ILE A 570 -33.88 -29.76 -14.96
CA ILE A 570 -35.35 -29.85 -15.01
C ILE A 570 -35.86 -30.43 -13.68
N ASN A 571 -36.44 -29.58 -12.84
CA ASN A 571 -36.86 -29.96 -11.49
C ASN A 571 -38.36 -30.26 -11.37
N ASN A 572 -39.22 -29.56 -12.13
CA ASN A 572 -40.68 -29.71 -12.01
C ASN A 572 -41.40 -29.77 -13.36
N SER A 573 -42.51 -30.51 -13.41
CA SER A 573 -43.38 -30.59 -14.60
C SER A 573 -44.10 -29.28 -14.96
N SER A 574 -44.14 -28.30 -14.04
CA SER A 574 -44.74 -26.98 -14.26
C SER A 574 -43.78 -25.93 -14.80
N ASP A 575 -42.50 -26.27 -14.98
CA ASP A 575 -41.49 -25.33 -15.49
C ASP A 575 -41.67 -25.13 -17.00
N LEU A 576 -41.40 -23.92 -17.49
CA LEU A 576 -41.36 -23.66 -18.92
C LEU A 576 -40.05 -24.19 -19.48
N LEU A 577 -40.13 -25.22 -20.32
CA LEU A 577 -38.97 -25.81 -21.00
C LEU A 577 -38.75 -25.12 -22.35
N LEU A 578 -37.54 -24.62 -22.57
CA LEU A 578 -37.15 -23.97 -23.82
C LEU A 578 -35.89 -24.61 -24.38
N GLU A 579 -35.96 -25.04 -25.63
CA GLU A 579 -34.78 -25.42 -26.40
C GLU A 579 -34.08 -24.16 -26.92
N VAL A 580 -32.79 -24.03 -26.62
CA VAL A 580 -31.97 -22.89 -27.05
C VAL A 580 -30.69 -23.36 -27.72
N LYS A 581 -30.34 -22.70 -28.81
CA LYS A 581 -29.04 -22.86 -29.47
C LYS A 581 -28.04 -21.87 -28.89
N ILE A 582 -26.90 -22.35 -28.38
CA ILE A 582 -25.90 -21.53 -27.72
C ILE A 582 -25.17 -20.64 -28.73
N ILE A 583 -25.09 -19.34 -28.42
CA ILE A 583 -24.42 -18.32 -29.23
C ILE A 583 -23.42 -17.51 -28.41
N LYS A 584 -22.36 -17.02 -29.06
CA LYS A 584 -21.43 -16.09 -28.41
C LYS A 584 -22.10 -14.73 -28.16
N SER A 585 -22.02 -14.28 -26.91
CA SER A 585 -22.49 -12.95 -26.50
C SER A 585 -21.42 -12.23 -25.71
N LYS A 586 -21.19 -10.96 -26.03
CA LYS A 586 -20.30 -10.07 -25.26
C LYS A 586 -21.04 -9.25 -24.20
N LYS A 587 -22.31 -9.57 -23.93
CA LYS A 587 -23.15 -8.79 -23.01
C LYS A 587 -22.72 -8.94 -21.56
N PHE A 588 -22.22 -10.10 -21.15
CA PHE A 588 -21.70 -10.34 -19.79
C PHE A 588 -20.27 -10.83 -19.90
N ILE A 589 -19.43 -10.45 -18.93
CA ILE A 589 -18.02 -10.86 -18.90
C ILE A 589 -17.83 -12.20 -18.14
N ASP A 590 -18.69 -12.52 -17.18
CA ASP A 590 -18.66 -13.82 -16.49
C ASP A 590 -18.90 -14.96 -17.50
N LYS A 591 -17.96 -15.90 -17.55
CA LYS A 591 -17.99 -17.07 -18.43
C LYS A 591 -19.14 -18.02 -18.16
N SER A 592 -19.65 -18.01 -16.93
CA SER A 592 -20.75 -18.89 -16.50
C SER A 592 -22.12 -18.30 -16.88
N MET A 593 -22.15 -17.11 -17.49
CA MET A 593 -23.36 -16.51 -18.06
C MET A 593 -23.46 -16.83 -19.54
N TRP A 594 -24.32 -17.79 -19.87
CA TRP A 594 -24.52 -18.28 -21.22
C TRP A 594 -25.61 -17.49 -21.95
N CYS A 595 -25.57 -17.52 -23.28
CA CYS A 595 -26.58 -16.92 -24.12
C CYS A 595 -27.07 -17.95 -25.13
N GLY A 596 -28.35 -18.30 -25.03
CA GLY A 596 -29.06 -19.13 -25.99
C GLY A 596 -29.95 -18.29 -26.90
N ILE A 597 -30.11 -18.72 -28.14
CA ILE A 597 -31.14 -18.21 -29.04
C ILE A 597 -32.23 -19.28 -29.21
N THR A 598 -33.47 -18.89 -28.96
CA THR A 598 -34.64 -19.74 -29.19
C THR A 598 -34.96 -19.82 -30.68
N ASN A 599 -35.86 -20.74 -31.07
CA ASN A 599 -36.38 -20.85 -32.44
C ASN A 599 -36.98 -19.53 -32.96
N ASP A 600 -37.52 -18.69 -32.06
CA ASP A 600 -38.07 -17.35 -32.36
C ASP A 600 -37.03 -16.24 -32.49
N LYS A 601 -35.75 -16.60 -32.53
CA LYS A 601 -34.63 -15.65 -32.54
C LYS A 601 -34.57 -14.76 -31.28
N GLN A 602 -35.27 -15.13 -30.20
CA GLN A 602 -35.19 -14.44 -28.91
C GLN A 602 -33.97 -14.90 -28.13
N LYS A 603 -33.20 -13.95 -27.60
CA LYS A 603 -32.00 -14.21 -26.82
C LYS A 603 -32.36 -14.38 -25.35
N ILE A 604 -31.95 -15.51 -24.78
CA ILE A 604 -32.12 -15.83 -23.36
C ILE A 604 -30.75 -15.99 -22.73
N TYR A 605 -30.54 -15.29 -21.62
CA TYR A 605 -29.37 -15.39 -20.77
C TYR A 605 -29.68 -16.29 -19.59
N PHE A 606 -28.78 -17.21 -19.27
CA PHE A 606 -28.93 -18.08 -18.12
C PHE A 606 -27.56 -18.37 -17.51
N TYR A 607 -27.55 -18.66 -16.22
CA TYR A 607 -26.32 -18.86 -15.48
C TYR A 607 -26.11 -20.34 -15.16
N ASP A 608 -25.00 -20.89 -15.62
CA ASP A 608 -24.62 -22.27 -15.37
C ASP A 608 -23.11 -22.41 -15.24
N LYS A 609 -22.71 -23.10 -14.18
CA LYS A 609 -21.33 -23.38 -13.80
C LYS A 609 -20.95 -24.84 -13.93
N LYS A 610 -21.94 -25.74 -14.00
CA LYS A 610 -21.71 -27.19 -14.00
C LYS A 610 -21.30 -27.64 -15.39
N GLU A 611 -22.00 -27.15 -16.41
CA GLU A 611 -21.73 -27.50 -17.80
C GLU A 611 -20.95 -26.40 -18.54
N SER A 612 -20.17 -26.82 -19.54
CA SER A 612 -19.50 -25.93 -20.48
C SER A 612 -20.08 -26.21 -21.86
N TYR A 613 -20.79 -25.23 -22.41
CA TYR A 613 -21.38 -25.34 -23.73
C TYR A 613 -20.41 -24.85 -24.81
N MET A 614 -20.47 -25.46 -25.99
CA MET A 614 -19.79 -25.01 -27.21
C MET A 614 -20.74 -24.16 -28.06
N GLU A 615 -20.16 -23.36 -28.95
CA GLU A 615 -20.97 -22.54 -29.86
C GLU A 615 -21.74 -23.44 -30.84
N ASN A 616 -23.04 -23.20 -30.98
CA ASN A 616 -24.03 -24.00 -31.70
C ASN A 616 -24.57 -25.25 -30.99
N ASP A 617 -24.15 -25.53 -29.75
CA ASP A 617 -24.78 -26.58 -28.97
C ASP A 617 -26.26 -26.28 -28.73
N VAL A 618 -27.07 -27.33 -28.66
CA VAL A 618 -28.48 -27.24 -28.29
C VAL A 618 -28.59 -27.60 -26.81
N ALA A 619 -29.12 -26.68 -26.02
CA ALA A 619 -29.36 -26.86 -24.59
C ALA A 619 -30.85 -26.73 -24.29
N LEU A 620 -31.36 -27.57 -23.40
CA LEU A 620 -32.72 -27.48 -22.88
C LEU A 620 -32.67 -26.75 -21.54
N ILE A 621 -33.33 -25.60 -21.43
CA ILE A 621 -33.37 -24.80 -20.20
C ILE A 621 -34.77 -24.79 -19.60
N ALA A 622 -34.85 -24.86 -18.27
CA ALA A 622 -36.06 -24.78 -17.49
C ALA A 622 -36.20 -23.39 -16.84
N ILE A 623 -37.36 -22.78 -17.00
CA ILE A 623 -37.75 -21.52 -16.38
C ILE A 623 -38.87 -21.79 -15.36
N ASN A 624 -38.54 -21.69 -14.08
CA ASN A 624 -39.50 -21.82 -12.99
C ASN A 624 -40.26 -20.49 -12.76
N LYS A 625 -41.45 -20.54 -12.17
CA LYS A 625 -42.24 -19.35 -11.75
C LYS A 625 -41.45 -18.39 -10.88
N ASN A 626 -40.60 -18.90 -10.00
CA ASN A 626 -39.74 -18.10 -9.11
C ASN A 626 -38.69 -17.26 -9.88
N ALA A 627 -38.44 -17.57 -11.16
CA ALA A 627 -37.59 -16.78 -12.04
C ALA A 627 -38.25 -15.49 -12.52
N ILE A 628 -39.56 -15.31 -12.37
CA ILE A 628 -40.27 -14.09 -12.77
C ILE A 628 -39.88 -12.94 -11.84
N SER A 629 -39.20 -11.93 -12.38
CA SER A 629 -38.80 -10.72 -11.63
C SER A 629 -39.80 -9.58 -11.79
N ASN A 630 -40.47 -9.50 -12.95
CA ASN A 630 -41.42 -8.45 -13.26
C ASN A 630 -42.43 -8.89 -14.34
N VAL A 631 -43.65 -8.39 -14.23
CA VAL A 631 -44.76 -8.61 -15.17
C VAL A 631 -45.37 -7.24 -15.49
N ASN A 632 -45.37 -6.84 -16.76
CA ASN A 632 -45.83 -5.51 -17.22
C ASN A 632 -47.00 -5.59 -18.20
#